data_AF-A0A9D5EEX2-F1
#
_entry.id   AF-A0A9D5EEX2-F1
#
_cell.length_a   1.000
_cell.length_b   1.000
_cell.length_c   1.000
_cell.angle_alpha   90.00
_cell.angle_beta   90.00
_cell.angle_gamma   90.00
#
_symmetry.space_group_name_H-M   'P 1'
#
loop_
_entity.id
_entity.type
_entity.pdbx_description
1 polymer ?
#
loop_
_entity_poly.entity_id
_entity_poly.type
_entity_poly.pdbx_seq_one_letter_code
_entity_poly.pdbx_strand_id
1 'polypeptide(L)'
;MSRVSQSAWAIVIGSAMIAGGNVAARALDNRPSPPVVVAPVEIAPQAAPAAPAAASVPAAPAAVATAQVPFAICDINKVAEKLLAGPRYQQRITAKQQEIQAQLKPLEDRMNTAREKLQAFTNPAELPPEAQAILADGQQAQQEYQPLFGRLQAEAEQFLAGINYEAHREVNASIDAIAAQRGFMYVFASRSIDGEQPPTAITAFVQRALARPVLTFPKQADITADVLADLKLE
;
A
#
# COMPACT_ATOMS: atom_id res chain seq x y z
N MET A 1 -29.03 -1.98 -1.30
CA MET A 1 -28.02 -3.06 -1.20
C MET A 1 -26.72 -2.45 -0.69
N SER A 2 -26.07 -3.17 0.23
CA SER A 2 -25.29 -2.68 1.36
C SER A 2 -23.91 -2.08 1.02
N ARG A 3 -23.64 -0.84 1.46
CA ARG A 3 -22.31 -0.18 1.48
C ARG A 3 -21.56 -0.46 2.80
N VAL A 4 -21.53 -1.72 3.26
CA VAL A 4 -20.89 -2.10 4.54
C VAL A 4 -19.52 -2.78 4.36
N SER A 5 -19.02 -3.00 3.13
CA SER A 5 -17.94 -3.98 2.92
C SER A 5 -16.51 -3.46 2.66
N GLN A 6 -16.22 -2.16 2.79
CA GLN A 6 -14.84 -1.66 2.50
C GLN A 6 -14.09 -1.15 3.74
N SER A 7 -14.77 -0.64 4.77
CA SER A 7 -14.15 -0.17 6.01
C SER A 7 -13.80 -1.28 7.01
N ALA A 8 -14.22 -2.53 6.78
CA ALA A 8 -13.91 -3.65 7.67
C ALA A 8 -12.45 -4.15 7.55
N TRP A 9 -11.77 -3.88 6.43
CA TRP A 9 -10.41 -4.36 6.18
C TRP A 9 -9.34 -3.62 6.99
N ALA A 10 -9.57 -2.34 7.32
CA ALA A 10 -8.69 -1.58 8.21
C ALA A 10 -8.90 -1.91 9.69
N ILE A 11 -10.05 -2.50 10.05
CA ILE A 11 -10.45 -2.72 11.45
C ILE A 11 -9.98 -4.07 11.99
N VAL A 12 -9.87 -5.11 11.17
CA VAL A 12 -9.50 -6.45 11.68
C VAL A 12 -7.99 -6.60 11.90
N ILE A 13 -7.14 -5.83 11.21
CA ILE A 13 -5.69 -5.77 11.49
C ILE A 13 -5.33 -4.52 12.32
N GLY A 14 -6.11 -3.44 12.23
CA GLY A 14 -5.78 -2.15 12.88
C GLY A 14 -6.42 -1.87 14.23
N SER A 15 -7.57 -2.44 14.59
CA SER A 15 -8.31 -1.98 15.79
C SER A 15 -7.94 -2.68 17.10
N ALA A 16 -7.05 -3.68 17.08
CA ALA A 16 -6.49 -4.28 18.29
C ALA A 16 -5.01 -3.90 18.57
N MET A 17 -4.37 -3.08 17.72
CA MET A 17 -2.90 -2.90 17.73
C MET A 17 -2.38 -1.45 17.91
N ILE A 18 -3.20 -0.48 18.31
CA ILE A 18 -2.72 0.89 18.61
C ILE A 18 -3.21 1.37 19.98
N ALA A 19 -2.76 0.70 21.04
CA ALA A 19 -2.75 1.24 22.39
C ALA A 19 -1.66 0.53 23.21
N GLY A 20 -0.42 1.02 23.16
CA GLY A 20 0.64 0.52 24.03
C GLY A 20 2.06 0.44 23.47
N GLY A 21 2.37 1.11 22.36
CA GLY A 21 3.75 1.22 21.87
C GLY A 21 4.51 2.34 22.58
N ASN A 22 5.24 1.99 23.63
CA ASN A 22 6.15 2.87 24.36
C ASN A 22 7.23 3.40 23.39
N VAL A 23 7.10 4.64 22.93
CA VAL A 23 8.11 5.32 22.10
C VAL A 23 9.26 5.73 23.01
N ALA A 24 10.12 4.76 23.34
CA ALA A 24 11.40 5.03 23.96
C ALA A 24 12.28 5.76 22.93
N ALA A 25 12.47 7.04 23.21
CA ALA A 25 13.37 8.00 22.59
C ALA A 25 14.59 7.38 21.88
N ARG A 26 14.50 7.28 20.55
CA ARG A 26 15.68 7.17 19.68
C ARG A 26 16.14 8.59 19.39
N ALA A 27 17.11 9.07 20.16
CA ALA A 27 17.77 10.35 19.92
C ALA A 27 18.36 10.35 18.51
N LEU A 28 17.72 11.08 17.59
CA LEU A 28 18.23 11.32 16.25
C LEU A 28 19.42 12.28 16.37
N ASP A 29 20.60 11.77 16.04
CA ASP A 29 21.84 12.54 15.88
C ASP A 29 21.65 13.53 14.71
N ASN A 30 21.16 14.73 15.05
CA ASN A 30 20.85 15.80 14.11
C ASN A 30 22.13 16.59 13.78
N ARG A 31 23.05 15.97 13.04
CA ARG A 31 24.22 16.67 12.53
C ARG A 31 23.88 17.41 11.24
N PRO A 32 24.12 18.72 11.14
CA PRO A 32 23.91 19.48 9.92
C PRO A 32 24.86 18.99 8.83
N SER A 33 24.31 18.57 7.69
CA SER A 33 25.09 18.25 6.50
C SER A 33 25.86 19.48 6.01
N PRO A 34 27.13 19.33 5.56
CA PRO A 34 27.88 20.45 5.00
C PRO A 34 27.23 20.94 3.70
N PRO A 35 27.35 22.23 3.37
CA PRO A 35 26.78 22.81 2.16
C PRO A 35 27.46 22.23 0.91
N VAL A 36 26.66 21.73 -0.03
CA VAL A 36 27.11 21.32 -1.36
C VAL A 36 27.32 22.60 -2.19
N VAL A 37 28.58 22.95 -2.43
CA VAL A 37 28.96 24.05 -3.32
C VAL A 37 28.88 23.54 -4.76
N VAL A 38 27.80 23.89 -5.47
CA VAL A 38 27.65 23.62 -6.91
C VAL A 38 28.31 24.76 -7.67
N ALA A 39 29.38 24.47 -8.41
CA ALA A 39 30.05 25.44 -9.27
C ALA A 39 29.15 25.81 -10.47
N PRO A 40 29.10 27.09 -10.88
CA PRO A 40 28.33 27.51 -12.04
C PRO A 40 28.97 27.01 -13.34
N VAL A 41 28.20 26.29 -14.16
CA VAL A 41 28.56 25.93 -15.53
C VAL A 41 28.21 27.11 -16.44
N GLU A 42 29.23 27.78 -16.95
CA GLU A 42 29.12 28.88 -17.89
C GLU A 42 28.93 28.31 -19.31
N ILE A 43 27.70 28.35 -19.82
CA ILE A 43 27.37 27.92 -21.18
C ILE A 43 27.57 29.11 -22.11
N ALA A 44 28.61 29.05 -22.94
CA ALA A 44 28.88 30.06 -23.95
C ALA A 44 27.79 30.07 -25.04
N PRO A 45 27.28 31.24 -25.46
CA PRO A 45 26.27 31.35 -26.50
C PRO A 45 26.89 31.10 -27.88
N GLN A 46 26.43 30.06 -28.57
CA GLN A 46 26.80 29.76 -29.95
C GLN A 46 25.89 30.57 -30.89
N ALA A 47 26.47 31.55 -31.58
CA ALA A 47 25.76 32.40 -32.54
C ALA A 47 25.36 31.58 -33.79
N ALA A 48 24.06 31.43 -34.02
CA ALA A 48 23.51 30.79 -35.21
C ALA A 48 23.57 31.73 -36.43
N PRO A 49 23.88 31.22 -37.63
CA PRO A 49 23.86 32.00 -38.87
C PRO A 49 22.42 32.36 -39.29
N ALA A 50 22.23 33.61 -39.69
CA ALA A 50 20.96 34.16 -40.15
C ALA A 50 20.53 33.52 -41.49
N ALA A 51 19.36 32.88 -41.49
CA ALA A 51 18.74 32.34 -42.68
C ALA A 51 17.99 33.43 -43.48
N PRO A 52 17.98 33.35 -44.83
CA PRO A 52 17.32 34.33 -45.69
C PRO A 52 15.78 34.26 -45.58
N ALA A 53 15.16 35.44 -45.59
CA ALA A 53 13.72 35.64 -45.49
C ALA A 53 12.99 35.13 -46.76
N ALA A 54 12.24 34.04 -46.63
CA ALA A 54 11.34 33.55 -47.67
C ALA A 54 9.96 34.22 -47.53
N ALA A 55 9.41 34.67 -48.66
CA ALA A 55 8.11 35.32 -48.76
C ALA A 55 6.97 34.38 -48.34
N SER A 56 6.12 34.87 -47.43
CA SER A 56 4.98 34.17 -46.87
C SER A 56 3.78 34.14 -47.83
N VAL A 57 3.44 32.95 -48.34
CA VAL A 57 2.17 32.66 -49.01
C VAL A 57 1.11 32.39 -47.93
N PRO A 58 -0.11 32.95 -48.02
CA PRO A 58 -1.17 32.69 -47.06
C PRO A 58 -1.60 31.22 -47.12
N ALA A 59 -1.24 30.46 -46.09
CA ALA A 59 -1.56 29.05 -45.94
C ALA A 59 -3.05 28.87 -45.61
N ALA A 60 -3.73 28.03 -46.40
CA ALA A 60 -5.06 27.56 -46.09
C ALA A 60 -5.09 26.91 -44.70
N PRO A 61 -6.18 27.06 -43.92
CA PRO A 61 -6.29 26.48 -42.59
C PRO A 61 -6.19 24.96 -42.70
N ALA A 62 -5.00 24.43 -42.38
CA ALA A 62 -4.77 23.01 -42.31
C ALA A 62 -5.70 22.45 -41.24
N ALA A 63 -6.56 21.50 -41.62
CA ALA A 63 -7.31 20.70 -40.66
C ALA A 63 -6.29 20.15 -39.67
N VAL A 64 -6.40 20.59 -38.41
CA VAL A 64 -5.53 20.15 -37.33
C VAL A 64 -5.82 18.66 -37.16
N ALA A 65 -5.04 17.81 -37.82
CA ALA A 65 -5.03 16.40 -37.56
C ALA A 65 -4.76 16.29 -36.05
N THR A 66 -5.74 15.80 -35.29
CA THR A 66 -5.59 15.56 -33.86
C THR A 66 -4.51 14.51 -33.72
N ALA A 67 -3.27 14.97 -33.55
CA ALA A 67 -2.11 14.14 -33.34
C ALA A 67 -2.45 13.19 -32.19
N GLN A 68 -2.44 11.89 -32.48
CA GLN A 68 -2.66 10.89 -31.45
C GLN A 68 -1.66 11.16 -30.33
N VAL A 69 -2.20 11.36 -29.14
CA VAL A 69 -1.41 11.62 -27.95
C VAL A 69 -0.63 10.34 -27.67
N PRO A 70 0.72 10.34 -27.71
CA PRO A 70 1.53 9.12 -27.64
C PRO A 70 1.61 8.54 -26.23
N PHE A 71 0.74 9.00 -25.31
CA PHE A 71 0.70 8.56 -23.94
C PHE A 71 -0.70 8.20 -23.48
N ALA A 72 -0.76 7.28 -22.53
CA ALA A 72 -1.95 6.92 -21.77
C ALA A 72 -1.68 7.10 -20.27
N ILE A 73 -2.73 6.91 -19.48
CA ILE A 73 -2.64 6.82 -18.03
C ILE A 73 -3.41 5.61 -17.53
N CYS A 74 -3.07 5.11 -16.36
CA CYS A 74 -3.79 4.03 -15.70
C CYS A 74 -3.81 4.24 -14.19
N ASP A 75 -4.98 4.06 -13.55
CA ASP A 75 -5.09 3.99 -12.10
C ASP A 75 -4.69 2.61 -11.59
N ILE A 76 -3.38 2.40 -11.47
CA ILE A 76 -2.78 1.13 -11.06
C ILE A 76 -3.29 0.70 -9.68
N ASN A 77 -3.51 1.65 -8.76
CA ASN A 77 -3.96 1.33 -7.41
C ASN A 77 -5.39 0.79 -7.43
N LYS A 78 -6.30 1.44 -8.16
CA LYS A 78 -7.68 0.97 -8.31
C LYS A 78 -7.75 -0.44 -8.92
N VAL A 79 -6.93 -0.71 -9.93
CA VAL A 79 -6.87 -2.03 -10.57
C VAL A 79 -6.31 -3.06 -9.59
N ALA A 80 -5.17 -2.77 -8.92
CA ALA A 80 -4.55 -3.66 -7.95
C ALA A 80 -5.47 -3.95 -6.75
N GLU A 81 -6.17 -2.96 -6.23
CA GLU A 81 -7.15 -3.13 -5.15
C GLU A 81 -8.29 -4.08 -5.55
N LYS A 82 -8.87 -3.91 -6.76
CA LYS A 82 -9.88 -4.82 -7.29
C LYS A 82 -9.34 -6.23 -7.49
N LEU A 83 -8.11 -6.36 -7.99
CA LEU A 83 -7.44 -7.64 -8.18
C LEU A 83 -7.23 -8.36 -6.84
N LEU A 84 -6.74 -7.65 -5.84
CA LEU A 84 -6.52 -8.16 -4.48
C LEU A 84 -7.83 -8.50 -3.76
N ALA A 85 -8.93 -7.83 -4.08
CA ALA A 85 -10.27 -8.17 -3.59
C ALA A 85 -10.85 -9.44 -4.27
N GLY A 86 -10.23 -9.92 -5.34
CA GLY A 86 -10.66 -11.12 -6.06
C GLY A 86 -10.43 -12.42 -5.27
N PRO A 87 -11.20 -13.50 -5.57
CA PRO A 87 -11.14 -14.75 -4.81
C PRO A 87 -9.75 -15.37 -4.70
N ARG A 88 -8.94 -15.29 -5.77
CA ARG A 88 -7.59 -15.86 -5.83
C ARG A 88 -6.68 -15.30 -4.73
N TYR A 89 -6.66 -13.99 -4.54
CA TYR A 89 -5.80 -13.35 -3.55
C TYR A 89 -6.44 -13.44 -2.15
N GLN A 90 -7.75 -13.27 -2.05
CA GLN A 90 -8.50 -13.35 -0.80
C GLN A 90 -8.39 -14.70 -0.10
N GLN A 91 -8.45 -15.80 -0.85
CA GLN A 91 -8.26 -17.14 -0.30
C GLN A 91 -6.87 -17.31 0.31
N ARG A 92 -5.82 -16.83 -0.38
CA ARG A 92 -4.44 -16.91 0.10
C ARG A 92 -4.22 -16.06 1.36
N ILE A 93 -4.77 -14.85 1.39
CA ILE A 93 -4.71 -13.95 2.56
C ILE A 93 -5.43 -14.59 3.75
N THR A 94 -6.65 -15.09 3.55
CA THR A 94 -7.44 -15.73 4.59
C THR A 94 -6.75 -16.99 5.12
N ALA A 95 -6.17 -17.81 4.23
CA ALA A 95 -5.43 -18.99 4.63
C ALA A 95 -4.22 -18.64 5.52
N LYS A 96 -3.45 -17.60 5.16
CA LYS A 96 -2.32 -17.15 6.00
C LYS A 96 -2.78 -16.61 7.36
N GLN A 97 -3.91 -15.89 7.40
CA GLN A 97 -4.49 -15.43 8.67
C GLN A 97 -4.91 -16.60 9.56
N GLN A 98 -5.58 -17.61 9.00
CA GLN A 98 -5.96 -18.83 9.72
C GLN A 98 -4.75 -19.60 10.22
N GLU A 99 -3.68 -19.70 9.42
CA GLU A 99 -2.43 -20.32 9.82
C GLU A 99 -1.80 -19.62 11.04
N ILE A 100 -1.75 -18.29 11.03
CA ILE A 100 -1.23 -17.50 12.16
C ILE A 100 -2.11 -17.70 13.40
N GLN A 101 -3.43 -17.61 13.25
CA GLN A 101 -4.36 -17.81 14.36
C GLN A 101 -4.23 -19.21 14.96
N ALA A 102 -4.07 -20.25 14.13
CA ALA A 102 -3.87 -21.62 14.59
C ALA A 102 -2.59 -21.78 15.41
N GLN A 103 -1.54 -21.02 15.12
CA GLN A 103 -0.29 -21.04 15.89
C GLN A 103 -0.38 -20.29 17.22
N LEU A 104 -1.16 -19.20 17.28
CA LEU A 104 -1.33 -18.40 18.50
C LEU A 104 -2.35 -18.99 19.47
N LYS A 105 -3.41 -19.61 18.94
CA LYS A 105 -4.55 -20.12 19.72
C LYS A 105 -4.17 -21.01 20.91
N PRO A 106 -3.21 -21.97 20.81
CA PRO A 106 -2.84 -22.80 21.96
C PRO A 106 -2.27 -22.00 23.14
N LEU A 107 -1.52 -20.93 22.88
CA LEU A 107 -0.97 -20.07 23.92
C LEU A 107 -2.06 -19.19 24.55
N GLU A 108 -2.99 -18.69 23.73
CA GLU A 108 -4.16 -17.95 24.21
C GLU A 108 -5.05 -18.82 25.10
N ASP A 109 -5.32 -20.06 24.67
CA ASP A 109 -6.10 -21.02 25.43
C ASP A 109 -5.41 -21.38 26.76
N ARG A 110 -4.06 -21.52 26.79
CA ARG A 110 -3.28 -21.71 28.03
C ARG A 110 -3.40 -20.52 28.98
N MET A 111 -3.20 -19.29 28.49
CA MET A 111 -3.32 -18.07 29.29
C MET A 111 -4.73 -17.89 29.86
N ASN A 112 -5.77 -18.12 29.04
CA ASN A 112 -7.16 -18.02 29.47
C ASN A 112 -7.50 -19.10 30.51
N THR A 113 -7.10 -20.34 30.27
CA THR A 113 -7.28 -21.45 31.23
C THR A 113 -6.61 -21.15 32.57
N ALA A 114 -5.37 -20.64 32.54
CA ALA A 114 -4.66 -20.27 33.76
C ALA A 114 -5.38 -19.14 34.52
N ARG A 115 -5.88 -18.12 33.79
CA ARG A 115 -6.67 -17.02 34.37
C ARG A 115 -7.97 -17.52 35.01
N GLU A 116 -8.72 -18.37 34.31
CA GLU A 116 -9.98 -18.93 34.81
C GLU A 116 -9.75 -19.77 36.07
N LYS A 117 -8.72 -20.62 36.07
CA LYS A 117 -8.33 -21.40 37.26
C LYS A 117 -7.92 -20.50 38.43
N LEU A 118 -7.19 -19.42 38.17
CA LEU A 118 -6.80 -18.46 39.21
C LEU A 118 -8.01 -17.70 39.78
N GLN A 119 -8.98 -17.35 38.95
CA GLN A 119 -10.23 -16.68 39.39
C GLN A 119 -11.12 -17.57 40.25
N ALA A 120 -10.98 -18.90 40.16
CA ALA A 120 -11.73 -19.84 41.00
C ALA A 120 -11.29 -19.82 42.48
N PHE A 121 -10.10 -19.29 42.79
CA PHE A 121 -9.65 -19.14 44.18
C PHE A 121 -10.28 -17.89 44.82
N THR A 122 -11.14 -18.09 45.81
CA THR A 122 -11.94 -17.02 46.44
C THR A 122 -11.13 -16.15 47.40
N ASN A 123 -10.02 -16.66 47.94
CA ASN A 123 -9.20 -15.95 48.93
C ASN A 123 -7.78 -15.69 48.38
N PRO A 124 -7.43 -14.44 48.01
CA PRO A 124 -6.10 -14.09 47.52
C PRO A 124 -4.98 -14.27 48.56
N ALA A 125 -5.33 -14.30 49.85
CA ALA A 125 -4.37 -14.38 50.95
C ALA A 125 -3.84 -15.81 51.20
N GLU A 126 -4.51 -16.84 50.68
CA GLU A 126 -4.18 -18.25 50.91
C GLU A 126 -4.11 -19.01 49.57
N LEU A 127 -3.20 -18.59 48.69
CA LEU A 127 -2.98 -19.30 47.43
C LEU A 127 -2.33 -20.66 47.71
N PRO A 128 -2.99 -21.79 47.37
CA PRO A 128 -2.40 -23.11 47.54
C PRO A 128 -1.18 -23.29 46.62
N PRO A 129 -0.28 -24.26 46.89
CA PRO A 129 0.87 -24.55 46.02
C PRO A 129 0.48 -24.79 44.55
N GLU A 130 -0.70 -25.34 44.30
CA GLU A 130 -1.25 -25.53 42.95
C GLU A 130 -1.48 -24.21 42.21
N ALA A 131 -1.87 -23.15 42.92
CA ALA A 131 -2.07 -21.84 42.32
C ALA A 131 -0.74 -21.21 41.85
N GLN A 132 0.38 -21.53 42.52
CA GLN A 132 1.71 -21.10 42.08
C GLN A 132 2.09 -21.77 40.76
N ALA A 133 1.77 -23.06 40.59
CA ALA A 133 2.01 -23.77 39.33
C ALA A 133 1.16 -23.22 38.17
N ILE A 134 -0.12 -22.91 38.42
CA ILE A 134 -1.01 -22.29 37.43
C ILE A 134 -0.51 -20.89 37.04
N LEU A 135 -0.06 -20.10 38.01
CA LEU A 135 0.52 -18.79 37.77
C LEU A 135 1.78 -18.88 36.90
N ALA A 136 2.68 -19.83 37.22
CA ALA A 136 3.89 -20.06 36.45
C ALA A 136 3.59 -20.49 35.00
N ASP A 137 2.63 -21.39 34.79
CA ASP A 137 2.21 -21.81 33.44
C ASP A 137 1.63 -20.64 32.63
N GLY A 138 0.78 -19.81 33.23
CA GLY A 138 0.25 -18.61 32.59
C GLY A 138 1.34 -17.58 32.23
N GLN A 139 2.30 -17.35 33.13
CA GLN A 139 3.44 -16.46 32.87
C GLN A 139 4.34 -17.01 31.75
N GLN A 140 4.59 -18.32 31.74
CA GLN A 140 5.37 -18.96 30.69
C GLN A 140 4.67 -18.84 29.32
N ALA A 141 3.37 -19.12 29.25
CA ALA A 141 2.61 -18.96 28.01
C ALA A 141 2.63 -17.51 27.50
N GLN A 142 2.57 -16.53 28.41
CA GLN A 142 2.71 -15.11 28.05
C GLN A 142 4.11 -14.76 27.53
N GLN A 143 5.16 -15.32 28.12
CA GLN A 143 6.55 -15.14 27.66
C GLN A 143 6.79 -15.77 26.28
N GLU A 144 6.15 -16.91 25.99
CA GLU A 144 6.20 -17.57 24.69
C GLU A 144 5.38 -16.81 23.63
N TYR A 145 4.25 -16.20 24.02
CA TYR A 145 3.33 -15.51 23.13
C TYR A 145 3.96 -14.30 22.44
N GLN A 146 4.60 -13.41 23.21
CA GLN A 146 5.14 -12.15 22.69
C GLN A 146 6.14 -12.32 21.53
N PRO A 147 7.20 -13.14 21.63
CA PRO A 147 8.13 -13.34 20.51
C PRO A 147 7.50 -14.10 19.35
N LEU A 148 6.62 -15.07 19.62
CA LEU A 148 5.92 -15.79 18.55
C LEU A 148 5.02 -14.86 17.75
N PHE A 149 4.24 -14.02 18.43
CA PHE A 149 3.39 -13.01 17.81
C PHE A 149 4.20 -12.03 16.96
N GLY A 150 5.30 -11.47 17.50
CA GLY A 150 6.17 -10.57 16.73
C GLY A 150 6.76 -11.22 15.48
N ARG A 151 7.18 -12.49 15.56
CA ARG A 151 7.66 -13.26 14.39
C ARG A 151 6.55 -13.45 13.36
N LEU A 152 5.38 -13.92 13.77
CA LEU A 152 4.24 -14.18 12.88
C LEU A 152 3.72 -12.90 12.23
N GLN A 153 3.77 -11.77 12.93
CA GLN A 153 3.44 -10.46 12.37
C GLN A 153 4.42 -10.08 11.25
N ALA A 154 5.73 -10.22 11.46
CA ALA A 154 6.72 -9.95 10.42
C ALA A 154 6.55 -10.88 9.20
N GLU A 155 6.25 -12.17 9.43
CA GLU A 155 5.94 -13.12 8.37
C GLU A 155 4.67 -12.73 7.59
N ALA A 156 3.63 -12.25 8.28
CA ALA A 156 2.41 -11.76 7.65
C ALA A 156 2.66 -10.52 6.79
N GLU A 157 3.45 -9.56 7.29
CA GLU A 157 3.83 -8.35 6.56
C GLU A 157 4.63 -8.71 5.29
N GLN A 158 5.61 -9.60 5.40
CA GLN A 158 6.38 -10.08 4.25
C GLN A 158 5.50 -10.79 3.23
N PHE A 159 4.58 -11.64 3.69
CA PHE A 159 3.63 -12.33 2.83
C PHE A 159 2.72 -11.34 2.08
N LEU A 160 2.14 -10.37 2.79
CA LEU A 160 1.29 -9.34 2.18
C LEU A 160 2.07 -8.46 1.20
N ALA A 161 3.32 -8.10 1.51
CA ALA A 161 4.18 -7.38 0.57
C ALA A 161 4.40 -8.19 -0.73
N GLY A 162 4.66 -9.50 -0.62
CA GLY A 162 4.78 -10.39 -1.78
C GLY A 162 3.51 -10.48 -2.62
N ILE A 163 2.34 -10.56 -1.97
CA ILE A 163 1.03 -10.56 -2.64
C ILE A 163 0.79 -9.25 -3.40
N ASN A 164 1.07 -8.10 -2.77
CA ASN A 164 0.93 -6.79 -3.42
C ASN A 164 1.87 -6.67 -4.62
N TYR A 165 3.12 -7.13 -4.49
CA TYR A 165 4.07 -7.14 -5.61
C TYR A 165 3.60 -8.02 -6.77
N GLU A 166 3.08 -9.22 -6.49
CA GLU A 166 2.52 -10.11 -7.52
C GLU A 166 1.36 -9.45 -8.27
N ALA A 167 0.43 -8.84 -7.54
CA ALA A 167 -0.70 -8.11 -8.11
C ALA A 167 -0.24 -6.93 -8.98
N HIS A 168 0.70 -6.11 -8.51
CA HIS A 168 1.25 -5.01 -9.31
C HIS A 168 1.93 -5.49 -10.58
N ARG A 169 2.67 -6.61 -10.52
CA ARG A 169 3.30 -7.19 -11.71
C ARG A 169 2.28 -7.65 -12.75
N GLU A 170 1.17 -8.25 -12.29
CA GLU A 170 0.06 -8.69 -13.16
C GLU A 170 -0.64 -7.49 -13.81
N VAL A 171 -0.87 -6.41 -13.05
CA VAL A 171 -1.41 -5.15 -13.59
C VAL A 171 -0.47 -4.53 -14.61
N ASN A 172 0.84 -4.45 -14.33
CA ASN A 172 1.81 -3.88 -15.27
C ASN A 172 1.87 -4.69 -16.57
N ALA A 173 1.82 -6.02 -16.51
CA ALA A 173 1.80 -6.86 -17.71
C ALA A 173 0.56 -6.60 -18.60
N SER A 174 -0.60 -6.39 -17.98
CA SER A 174 -1.84 -6.01 -18.69
C SER A 174 -1.74 -4.61 -19.31
N ILE A 175 -1.20 -3.64 -18.56
CA ILE A 175 -0.92 -2.28 -19.06
C ILE A 175 -0.01 -2.33 -20.29
N ASP A 176 1.09 -3.07 -20.23
CA ASP A 176 2.05 -3.19 -21.33
C ASP A 176 1.38 -3.80 -22.58
N ALA A 177 0.54 -4.82 -22.41
CA ALA A 177 -0.20 -5.45 -23.51
C ALA A 177 -1.18 -4.47 -24.18
N ILE A 178 -1.95 -3.72 -23.39
CA ILE A 178 -2.92 -2.73 -23.88
C ILE A 178 -2.20 -1.54 -24.53
N ALA A 179 -1.10 -1.08 -23.94
CA ALA A 179 -0.28 0.00 -24.48
C ALA A 179 0.27 -0.38 -25.86
N ALA A 180 0.82 -1.59 -26.00
CA ALA A 180 1.31 -2.11 -27.27
C ALA A 180 0.18 -2.24 -28.31
N GLN A 181 -1.00 -2.74 -27.93
CA GLN A 181 -2.14 -2.90 -28.82
C GLN A 181 -2.67 -1.55 -29.34
N ARG A 182 -2.65 -0.51 -28.51
CA ARG A 182 -3.17 0.83 -28.85
C ARG A 182 -2.12 1.80 -29.39
N GLY A 183 -0.85 1.38 -29.44
CA GLY A 183 0.25 2.22 -29.92
C GLY A 183 0.65 3.34 -28.95
N PHE A 184 0.41 3.17 -27.65
CA PHE A 184 0.89 4.12 -26.64
C PHE A 184 2.38 3.88 -26.39
N MET A 185 3.17 4.96 -26.38
CA MET A 185 4.61 4.90 -26.10
C MET A 185 4.91 5.04 -24.60
N TYR A 186 4.05 5.77 -23.88
CA TYR A 186 4.22 6.04 -22.46
C TYR A 186 2.90 5.79 -21.72
N VAL A 187 2.96 5.19 -20.53
CA VAL A 187 1.81 5.10 -19.63
C VAL A 187 2.20 5.69 -18.28
N PHE A 188 1.46 6.69 -17.84
CA PHE A 188 1.67 7.28 -16.51
C PHE A 188 0.74 6.65 -15.49
N ALA A 189 1.28 6.28 -14.34
CA ALA A 189 0.46 5.88 -13.20
C ALA A 189 -0.37 7.08 -12.72
N SER A 190 -1.69 6.96 -12.71
CA SER A 190 -2.57 7.95 -12.10
C SER A 190 -3.14 7.42 -10.80
N ARG A 191 -3.66 8.33 -9.98
CA ARG A 191 -4.49 7.99 -8.82
C ARG A 191 -5.70 8.91 -8.82
N SER A 192 -6.88 8.34 -9.02
CA SER A 192 -8.13 9.09 -8.98
C SER A 192 -8.50 9.43 -7.52
N ILE A 193 -9.04 10.63 -7.31
CA ILE A 193 -9.64 11.02 -6.03
C ILE A 193 -11.11 10.59 -5.97
N ASP A 194 -11.71 10.30 -7.12
CA ASP A 194 -13.14 10.07 -7.21
C ASP A 194 -13.53 8.81 -6.42
N GLY A 195 -14.23 9.02 -5.30
CA GLY A 195 -14.69 7.96 -4.41
C GLY A 195 -13.72 7.59 -3.27
N GLU A 196 -12.55 8.21 -3.18
CA GLU A 196 -11.67 8.02 -2.01
C GLU A 196 -12.21 8.77 -0.78
N GLN A 197 -12.12 8.13 0.39
CA GLN A 197 -12.36 8.84 1.65
C GLN A 197 -11.22 9.84 1.94
N PRO A 198 -11.54 11.03 2.49
CA PRO A 198 -10.52 11.98 2.88
C PRO A 198 -9.57 11.35 3.90
N PRO A 199 -8.24 11.54 3.76
CA PRO A 199 -7.28 11.00 4.71
C PRO A 199 -7.52 11.60 6.10
N THR A 200 -7.47 10.76 7.14
CA THR A 200 -7.65 11.16 8.54
C THR A 200 -6.39 11.75 9.16
N ALA A 201 -5.24 11.61 8.49
CA ALA A 201 -3.93 12.09 8.96
C ALA A 201 -3.21 12.91 7.88
N ILE A 202 -2.49 13.95 8.32
CA ILE A 202 -1.72 14.85 7.45
C ILE A 202 -0.63 14.09 6.68
N THR A 203 0.04 13.13 7.33
CA THR A 203 1.07 12.30 6.68
C THR A 203 0.51 11.48 5.53
N ALA A 204 -0.66 10.86 5.71
CA ALA A 204 -1.37 10.14 4.67
C ALA A 204 -1.80 11.08 3.53
N PHE A 205 -2.25 12.29 3.85
CA PHE A 205 -2.55 13.31 2.84
C PHE A 205 -1.32 13.67 2.00
N VAL A 206 -0.18 13.97 2.63
CA VAL A 206 1.06 14.32 1.93
C VAL A 206 1.54 13.18 1.04
N GLN A 207 1.54 11.93 1.55
CA GLN A 207 1.91 10.77 0.75
C GLN A 207 0.99 10.59 -0.46
N ARG A 208 -0.33 10.77 -0.29
CA ARG A 208 -1.28 10.73 -1.40
C ARG A 208 -1.05 11.86 -2.40
N ALA A 209 -0.71 13.07 -1.94
CA ALA A 209 -0.41 14.19 -2.83
C ALA A 209 0.86 13.95 -3.65
N LEU A 210 1.92 13.43 -3.03
CA LEU A 210 3.18 13.11 -3.71
C LEU A 210 3.08 11.92 -4.67
N ALA A 211 2.14 11.00 -4.43
CA ALA A 211 1.89 9.85 -5.30
C ALA A 211 1.08 10.17 -6.57
N ARG A 212 0.83 11.45 -6.89
CA ARG A 212 0.03 11.90 -8.03
C ARG A 212 0.89 12.59 -9.09
N PRO A 213 1.53 11.84 -10.00
CA PRO A 213 2.33 12.45 -11.06
C PRO A 213 1.46 13.15 -12.12
N VAL A 214 0.17 12.84 -12.20
CA VAL A 214 -0.77 13.46 -13.15
C VAL A 214 -1.96 14.06 -12.40
N LEU A 215 -2.19 15.37 -12.58
CA LEU A 215 -3.31 16.11 -11.97
C LEU A 215 -4.53 16.22 -12.87
N THR A 216 -4.33 16.32 -14.19
CA THR A 216 -5.38 16.50 -15.17
C THR A 216 -4.98 15.81 -16.47
N PHE A 217 -5.94 15.15 -17.11
CA PHE A 217 -5.72 14.39 -18.32
C PHE A 217 -7.01 14.29 -19.13
N PRO A 218 -6.93 14.09 -20.46
CA PRO A 218 -8.11 13.80 -21.27
C PRO A 218 -8.64 12.39 -20.92
N LYS A 219 -9.95 12.26 -20.72
CA LYS A 219 -10.58 10.96 -20.38
C LYS A 219 -10.30 9.87 -21.43
N GLN A 220 -10.07 10.27 -22.68
CA GLN A 220 -9.76 9.36 -23.78
C GLN A 220 -8.37 8.69 -23.65
N ALA A 221 -7.48 9.23 -22.82
CA ALA A 221 -6.16 8.65 -22.55
C ALA A 221 -6.15 7.72 -21.33
N ASP A 222 -7.27 7.59 -20.62
CA ASP A 222 -7.40 6.70 -19.45
C ASP A 222 -7.72 5.27 -19.90
N ILE A 223 -6.76 4.36 -19.74
CA ILE A 223 -6.91 2.93 -20.08
C ILE A 223 -7.32 2.07 -18.89
N THR A 224 -7.67 2.67 -17.74
CA THR A 224 -8.00 1.92 -16.51
C THR A 224 -9.14 0.91 -16.73
N ALA A 225 -10.18 1.28 -17.47
CA ALA A 225 -11.30 0.38 -17.77
C ALA A 225 -10.87 -0.80 -18.64
N ASP A 226 -9.98 -0.56 -19.62
CA ASP A 226 -9.48 -1.60 -20.51
C ASP A 226 -8.64 -2.62 -19.75
N VAL A 227 -7.80 -2.15 -18.81
CA VAL A 227 -6.99 -3.01 -17.93
C VAL A 227 -7.88 -3.83 -17.00
N LEU A 228 -8.94 -3.24 -16.44
CA LEU A 228 -9.92 -3.97 -15.64
C LEU A 228 -10.62 -5.07 -16.44
N ALA A 229 -11.01 -4.78 -17.69
CA ALA A 229 -11.65 -5.74 -18.57
C ALA A 229 -10.69 -6.89 -18.95
N ASP A 230 -9.44 -6.59 -19.30
CA ASP A 230 -8.41 -7.58 -19.62
C ASP A 230 -8.15 -8.55 -18.46
N LEU A 231 -8.08 -8.02 -17.24
CA LEU A 231 -7.93 -8.79 -16.00
C LEU A 231 -9.22 -9.43 -15.49
N LYS A 232 -10.37 -9.19 -16.15
CA LYS A 232 -11.69 -9.73 -15.79
C LYS A 232 -12.16 -9.30 -14.39
N LEU A 233 -12.00 -8.01 -14.07
CA LEU A 233 -12.29 -7.39 -12.77
C LEU A 233 -13.52 -6.46 -12.75
N GLU A 234 -14.38 -6.57 -13.78
CA GLU A 234 -15.63 -5.80 -13.91
C GLU A 234 -16.77 -6.33 -13.05
#